data_AF-A0A449IML2-F1
#
_entry.id   AF-A0A449IML2-F1
#
_cell.length_a   1.000
_cell.length_b   1.000
_cell.length_c   1.000
_cell.angle_alpha   90.00
_cell.angle_beta   90.00
_cell.angle_gamma   90.00
#
_symmetry.space_group_name_H-M   'P 1'
#
loop_
_entity.id
_entity.type
_entity.pdbx_description
1 polymer ?
#
loop_
_entity_poly.entity_id
_entity_poly.type
_entity_poly.pdbx_seq_one_letter_code
_entity_poly.pdbx_strand_id
1 'polypeptide(L)'
;MRHTIDDAASLVGRTRRSLYRAMTEGRIAYGLKADGRRYIDTTELLRVYGAFDPPSQSVIPKMSHGVIVPDDLGEIIAKAVAKAVAEAVEPLRQEIEKLRLENTEQRLIEHKPSIPPVGDHPQFDGAAKDKPQSFADLLAGMD
;
A
#
# COMPACT_ATOMS: atom_id res chain seq x y z
N MET A 1 46.61 -3.48 19.86
CA MET A 1 45.51 -2.48 19.98
C MET A 1 44.19 -3.24 19.92
N ARG A 2 43.16 -2.80 20.63
CA ARG A 2 41.85 -3.49 20.71
C ARG A 2 40.80 -2.68 19.97
N HIS A 3 40.01 -3.36 19.15
CA HIS A 3 38.95 -2.75 18.34
C HIS A 3 37.58 -3.26 18.76
N THR A 4 36.59 -2.38 18.77
CA THR A 4 35.20 -2.84 18.79
C THR A 4 34.88 -3.55 17.47
N ILE A 5 33.74 -4.25 17.40
CA ILE A 5 33.33 -4.93 16.16
C ILE A 5 33.13 -3.92 15.02
N ASP A 6 32.68 -2.71 15.33
CA ASP A 6 32.45 -1.64 14.36
C ASP A 6 33.77 -1.05 13.83
N ASP A 7 34.72 -0.81 14.72
CA ASP A 7 36.05 -0.33 14.34
C ASP A 7 36.77 -1.39 13.49
N ALA A 8 36.70 -2.65 13.92
CA ALA A 8 37.32 -3.76 13.19
C ALA A 8 36.70 -3.94 11.80
N ALA A 9 35.38 -3.81 11.67
CA ALA A 9 34.67 -3.90 10.39
C ALA A 9 35.16 -2.83 9.41
N SER A 10 35.24 -1.59 9.89
CA SER A 10 35.73 -0.45 9.14
C SER A 10 37.21 -0.61 8.75
N LEU A 11 38.05 -1.07 9.69
CA LEU A 11 39.49 -1.23 9.51
C LEU A 11 39.83 -2.29 8.46
N VAL A 12 39.13 -3.43 8.46
CA VAL A 12 39.41 -4.55 7.54
C VAL A 12 38.59 -4.50 6.25
N GLY A 13 37.77 -3.46 6.06
CA GLY A 13 36.90 -3.33 4.89
C GLY A 13 35.85 -4.46 4.78
N ARG A 14 35.35 -4.99 5.90
CA ARG A 14 34.37 -6.09 5.93
C ARG A 14 33.13 -5.70 6.74
N THR A 15 32.03 -6.42 6.50
CA THR A 15 30.79 -6.22 7.25
C THR A 15 30.86 -6.86 8.63
N ARG A 16 30.11 -6.32 9.61
CA ARG A 16 29.98 -6.91 10.96
C ARG A 16 29.58 -8.39 10.92
N ARG A 17 28.67 -8.76 10.01
CA ARG A 17 28.23 -10.16 9.82
C ARG A 17 29.39 -11.08 9.42
N SER A 18 30.32 -10.60 8.59
CA SER A 18 31.51 -11.35 8.21
C SER A 18 32.43 -11.61 9.40
N LEU A 19 32.60 -10.61 10.27
CA LEU A 19 33.35 -10.74 11.52
C LEU A 19 32.66 -11.70 12.49
N TYR A 20 31.36 -11.58 12.72
CA TYR A 20 30.63 -12.52 13.59
C TYR A 20 30.70 -13.94 13.05
N ARG A 21 30.59 -14.14 11.73
CA ARG A 21 30.76 -15.46 11.12
C ARG A 21 32.15 -16.02 11.39
N ALA A 22 33.20 -15.20 11.25
CA ALA A 22 34.57 -15.60 11.56
C ALA A 22 34.75 -15.97 13.05
N MET A 23 34.06 -15.29 13.96
CA MET A 23 34.05 -15.65 15.38
C MET A 23 33.34 -16.98 15.63
N THR A 24 32.16 -17.18 15.04
CA THR A 24 31.39 -18.42 15.16
C THR A 24 32.15 -19.62 14.61
N GLU A 25 32.88 -19.43 13.51
CA GLU A 25 33.74 -20.44 12.89
C GLU A 25 35.07 -20.65 13.64
N GLY A 26 35.33 -19.89 14.72
CA GLY A 26 36.59 -19.97 15.47
C GLY A 26 37.82 -19.47 14.72
N ARG A 27 37.63 -18.79 13.58
CA ARG A 27 38.73 -18.22 12.78
C ARG A 27 39.39 -17.04 13.47
N ILE A 28 38.64 -16.29 14.28
CA ILE A 28 39.16 -15.14 15.01
C ILE A 28 38.80 -15.22 16.49
N ALA A 29 39.78 -14.98 17.36
CA ALA A 29 39.55 -14.86 18.80
C ALA A 29 39.04 -13.46 19.14
N TYR A 30 38.18 -13.37 20.15
CA TYR A 30 37.68 -12.11 20.68
C TYR A 30 37.66 -12.16 22.21
N GLY A 31 37.85 -11.01 22.85
CA GLY A 31 37.70 -10.85 24.30
C GLY A 31 36.39 -10.15 24.66
N LEU A 32 36.05 -10.19 25.94
CA LEU A 32 34.94 -9.44 26.53
C LEU A 32 35.51 -8.34 27.42
N LYS A 33 34.97 -7.14 27.29
CA LYS A 33 35.23 -6.03 28.22
C LYS A 33 34.32 -6.17 29.44
N ALA A 34 34.61 -5.42 30.51
CA ALA A 34 33.83 -5.43 31.75
C ALA A 34 32.33 -5.08 31.55
N ASP A 35 32.00 -4.36 30.47
CA ASP A 35 30.63 -4.03 30.06
C ASP A 35 29.96 -5.12 29.20
N GLY A 36 30.63 -6.26 28.99
CA GLY A 36 30.16 -7.37 28.16
C GLY A 36 30.34 -7.15 26.65
N ARG A 37 30.90 -6.02 26.20
CA ARG A 37 31.15 -5.78 24.77
C ARG A 37 32.32 -6.60 24.26
N ARG A 38 32.18 -7.14 23.05
CA ARG A 38 33.26 -7.89 22.37
C ARG A 38 34.29 -6.95 21.78
N TYR A 39 35.56 -7.31 21.92
CA TYR A 39 36.67 -6.64 21.24
C TYR A 39 37.57 -7.66 20.54
N ILE A 40 38.25 -7.22 19.49
CA ILE A 40 39.21 -8.02 18.73
C ILE A 40 40.58 -7.32 18.79
N ASP A 41 41.64 -8.08 19.05
CA ASP A 41 43.00 -7.54 19.00
C ASP A 41 43.48 -7.36 17.55
N THR A 42 44.32 -6.35 17.32
CA THR A 42 44.94 -6.10 16.00
C THR A 42 45.70 -7.29 15.46
N THR A 43 46.34 -8.09 16.33
CA THR A 43 47.07 -9.30 15.95
C THR A 43 46.14 -10.34 15.33
N GLU A 44 44.94 -10.50 15.87
CA GLU A 44 43.92 -11.40 15.34
C GLU A 44 43.38 -10.91 14.00
N LEU A 45 43.16 -9.59 13.86
CA LEU A 45 42.73 -8.99 12.60
C LEU A 45 43.80 -9.16 11.51
N LEU A 46 45.07 -8.89 11.82
CA LEU A 46 46.20 -9.06 10.90
C LEU A 46 46.40 -10.54 10.50
N ARG A 47 46.26 -11.47 11.45
CA ARG A 47 46.40 -12.91 11.19
C ARG A 47 45.34 -13.43 10.22
N VAL A 48 44.09 -12.96 10.35
CA VAL A 48 42.95 -13.47 9.57
C VAL A 48 42.77 -12.73 8.24
N TYR A 49 43.01 -11.42 8.22
CA TYR A 49 42.72 -10.56 7.07
C TYR A 49 43.95 -9.97 6.38
N GLY A 50 45.15 -10.12 6.96
CA GLY A 50 46.37 -9.53 6.44
C GLY A 50 46.51 -8.05 6.77
N ALA A 51 47.47 -7.38 6.12
CA ALA A 51 47.68 -5.95 6.24
C ALA A 51 46.43 -5.19 5.76
N PHE A 52 46.05 -4.16 6.50
CA PHE A 52 44.89 -3.33 6.17
C PHE A 52 45.27 -2.33 5.08
N ASP A 53 44.38 -2.15 4.10
CA ASP A 53 44.53 -1.06 3.15
C ASP A 53 44.43 0.29 3.90
N PRO A 54 45.21 1.31 3.49
CA PRO A 54 45.01 2.65 4.03
C PRO A 54 43.54 3.06 3.82
N PRO A 55 42.97 3.91 4.70
CA PRO A 55 41.55 4.25 4.67
C PRO A 55 41.25 5.03 3.39
N SER A 56 41.04 4.31 2.29
CA SER A 56 40.45 4.84 1.08
C SER A 56 38.98 5.07 1.44
N GLN A 57 38.66 6.36 1.50
CA GLN A 57 37.37 6.95 1.75
C GLN A 57 36.21 5.99 1.43
N SER A 58 35.62 5.44 2.50
CA SER A 58 34.31 4.79 2.56
C SER A 58 33.76 4.30 1.22
N VAL A 59 34.28 3.19 0.70
CA VAL A 59 33.42 2.38 -0.17
C VAL A 59 32.46 1.70 0.80
N ILE A 60 31.29 2.33 1.00
CA ILE A 60 30.13 1.67 1.61
C ILE A 60 30.06 0.32 0.90
N PRO A 61 30.27 -0.83 1.58
CA PRO A 61 30.06 -2.10 0.93
C PRO A 61 28.60 -2.10 0.56
N LYS A 62 28.28 -1.86 -0.72
CA LYS A 62 26.97 -2.17 -1.28
C LYS A 62 26.74 -3.61 -0.86
N MET A 63 25.83 -3.81 0.08
CA MET A 63 25.35 -5.12 0.47
C MET A 63 24.59 -5.63 -0.76
N SER A 64 25.30 -6.10 -1.78
CA SER A 64 24.71 -6.80 -2.89
C SER A 64 24.49 -8.25 -2.44
N HIS A 65 23.42 -8.44 -1.66
CA HIS A 65 22.45 -9.42 -2.11
C HIS A 65 21.55 -8.71 -3.14
N GLY A 66 22.21 -8.14 -4.15
CA GLY A 66 21.59 -7.36 -5.19
C GLY A 66 21.24 -8.38 -6.25
N VAL A 67 19.96 -8.74 -6.31
CA VAL A 67 19.37 -9.10 -7.59
C VAL A 67 19.87 -8.04 -8.56
N ILE A 68 20.62 -8.47 -9.59
CA ILE A 68 20.95 -7.58 -10.70
C ILE A 68 19.60 -7.28 -11.32
N VAL A 69 19.02 -6.14 -10.92
CA VAL A 69 17.82 -5.62 -11.55
C VAL A 69 18.29 -5.17 -12.93
N PRO A 70 17.81 -5.78 -14.03
CA PRO A 70 18.09 -5.27 -15.36
C PRO A 70 17.69 -3.79 -15.39
N ASP A 71 18.50 -2.93 -16.01
CA ASP A 71 18.18 -1.50 -16.13
C ASP A 71 16.77 -1.27 -16.74
N ASP A 72 16.29 -2.25 -17.52
CA ASP A 72 14.98 -2.25 -18.18
C ASP A 72 13.81 -2.74 -17.30
N LEU A 73 14.05 -3.18 -16.05
CA LEU A 73 12.98 -3.75 -15.21
C LEU A 73 11.88 -2.73 -14.92
N GLY A 74 12.23 -1.45 -14.75
CA GLY A 74 11.25 -0.38 -14.58
C GLY A 74 10.32 -0.25 -15.79
N GLU A 75 10.87 -0.37 -17.00
CA GLU A 75 10.08 -0.32 -18.24
C GLU A 75 9.20 -1.56 -18.40
N ILE A 76 9.72 -2.75 -18.06
CA ILE A 76 8.97 -4.01 -18.09
C ILE A 76 7.79 -3.96 -17.11
N ILE A 77 8.03 -3.48 -15.88
CA ILE A 77 6.97 -3.31 -14.87
C ILE A 77 5.93 -2.29 -15.35
N ALA A 78 6.36 -1.14 -15.88
CA ALA A 78 5.45 -0.11 -16.38
C ALA A 78 4.54 -0.63 -17.50
N LYS A 79 5.09 -1.38 -18.47
CA LYS A 79 4.32 -2.00 -19.56
C LYS A 79 3.33 -3.05 -19.03
N ALA A 80 3.77 -3.90 -18.10
CA ALA A 80 2.92 -4.92 -17.51
C ALA A 80 1.74 -4.31 -16.73
N VAL A 81 2.00 -3.26 -15.94
CA VAL A 81 0.98 -2.54 -15.18
C VAL A 81 0.01 -1.84 -16.13
N ALA A 82 0.51 -1.11 -17.14
CA ALA A 82 -0.34 -0.42 -18.10
C ALA A 82 -1.29 -1.39 -18.84
N LYS A 83 -0.78 -2.57 -19.24
CA LYS A 83 -1.58 -3.61 -19.88
C LYS A 83 -2.67 -4.14 -18.94
N ALA A 84 -2.31 -4.50 -17.71
CA ALA A 84 -3.27 -5.02 -16.73
C ALA A 84 -4.36 -3.99 -16.39
N VAL A 85 -4.00 -2.71 -16.27
CA VAL A 85 -4.96 -1.62 -16.05
C VAL A 85 -5.88 -1.46 -17.26
N ALA A 86 -5.37 -1.48 -18.49
CA ALA A 86 -6.20 -1.37 -19.69
C ALA A 86 -7.19 -2.54 -19.80
N GLU A 87 -6.74 -3.78 -19.59
CA GLU A 87 -7.59 -4.97 -19.62
C GLU A 87 -8.72 -4.94 -18.57
N ALA A 88 -8.47 -4.33 -17.40
CA ALA A 88 -9.48 -4.20 -16.36
C ALA A 88 -10.43 -3.00 -16.59
N VAL A 89 -9.92 -1.86 -17.06
CA VAL A 89 -10.66 -0.59 -17.10
C VAL A 89 -11.52 -0.44 -18.36
N GLU A 90 -11.05 -0.91 -19.51
CA GLU A 90 -11.81 -0.78 -20.77
C GLU A 90 -13.18 -1.49 -20.78
N PRO A 91 -13.33 -2.75 -20.32
CA PRO A 91 -14.66 -3.38 -20.27
C PRO A 91 -15.60 -2.64 -19.30
N LEU A 92 -15.08 -2.12 -18.19
CA LEU A 92 -15.87 -1.33 -17.24
C LEU A 92 -16.34 -0.02 -17.86
N ARG A 93 -15.49 0.65 -18.66
CA ARG A 93 -15.87 1.87 -19.38
C ARG A 93 -16.99 1.60 -20.40
N GLN A 94 -16.87 0.51 -21.16
CA GLN A 94 -17.89 0.08 -22.12
C GLN A 94 -19.23 -0.22 -21.42
N GLU A 95 -19.20 -0.92 -20.30
CA GLU A 95 -20.41 -1.24 -19.53
C GLU A 95 -21.07 0.04 -18.99
N ILE A 96 -20.29 0.99 -18.47
CA ILE A 96 -20.81 2.29 -18.00
C ILE A 96 -21.45 3.07 -19.16
N GLU A 97 -20.84 3.06 -20.34
CA GLU A 97 -21.39 3.75 -21.52
C GLU A 97 -22.72 3.12 -21.95
N LYS A 98 -22.77 1.79 -22.01
CA LYS A 98 -23.99 1.04 -22.31
C LYS A 98 -25.11 1.33 -21.31
N LEU A 99 -24.82 1.26 -20.01
CA LEU A 99 -25.79 1.57 -18.95
C LEU A 99 -26.31 3.00 -19.04
N ARG A 100 -25.45 3.96 -19.42
CA ARG A 100 -25.87 5.35 -19.64
C ARG A 100 -26.83 5.46 -20.82
N LEU A 101 -26.56 4.78 -21.92
CA LEU A 101 -27.44 4.76 -23.09
C LEU A 101 -28.81 4.17 -22.73
N GLU A 102 -28.84 2.98 -22.12
CA GLU A 102 -30.08 2.31 -21.70
C GLU A 102 -30.90 3.19 -20.75
N ASN A 103 -30.26 3.87 -19.80
CA ASN A 103 -30.94 4.79 -18.89
C ASN A 103 -31.54 5.99 -19.64
N THR A 104 -30.84 6.53 -20.64
CA THR A 104 -31.40 7.61 -21.48
C THR A 104 -32.62 7.13 -22.25
N GLU A 105 -32.58 5.94 -22.85
CA GLU A 105 -33.70 5.37 -23.61
C GLU A 105 -34.93 5.13 -22.71
N GLN A 106 -34.73 4.61 -21.50
CA GLN A 106 -35.80 4.44 -20.51
C GLN A 106 -36.49 5.76 -20.16
N ARG A 107 -35.74 6.87 -20.15
CA ARG A 107 -36.28 8.22 -19.89
C ARG A 107 -37.03 8.82 -21.09
N LEU A 108 -36.86 8.28 -22.30
CA LEU A 108 -37.62 8.72 -23.49
C LEU A 108 -39.01 8.08 -23.60
N ILE A 109 -39.30 7.02 -22.84
CA ILE A 109 -40.63 6.40 -22.83
C ILE A 109 -41.59 7.35 -22.09
N GLU A 110 -42.40 8.10 -22.85
CA GLU A 110 -43.46 8.93 -22.29
C GLU A 110 -44.48 8.05 -21.56
N HIS A 111 -44.50 8.15 -20.23
CA HIS A 111 -45.57 7.56 -19.43
C HIS A 111 -46.86 8.35 -19.65
N LYS A 112 -47.74 7.87 -20.53
CA LYS A 112 -49.10 8.39 -20.67
C LYS A 112 -50.00 7.64 -19.70
N PRO A 113 -50.29 8.18 -18.49
CA PRO A 113 -51.26 7.53 -17.63
C PRO A 113 -52.60 7.52 -18.38
N SER A 114 -53.12 6.33 -18.66
CA SER A 114 -54.54 6.17 -18.94
C SER A 114 -55.25 6.60 -17.66
N ILE A 115 -55.90 7.76 -17.69
CA ILE A 115 -56.90 8.12 -16.70
C ILE A 115 -58.12 7.29 -17.10
N PRO A 116 -58.49 6.20 -16.40
CA PRO A 116 -59.79 5.60 -16.63
C PRO A 116 -60.84 6.68 -16.31
N PRO A 117 -61.94 6.79 -17.09
CA PRO A 117 -63.01 7.71 -16.76
C PRO A 117 -63.50 7.34 -15.36
N VAL A 118 -63.35 8.25 -14.41
CA VAL A 118 -63.83 8.07 -13.04
C VAL A 118 -65.36 8.02 -13.14
N GLY A 119 -65.88 6.80 -13.21
CA GLY A 119 -67.29 6.51 -13.04
C GLY A 119 -67.73 6.85 -11.62
N ASP A 120 -68.99 7.27 -11.52
CA ASP A 120 -69.70 7.72 -10.33
C ASP A 120 -69.28 7.01 -9.03
N HIS A 121 -68.52 7.72 -8.20
CA HIS A 121 -68.40 7.37 -6.79
C HIS A 121 -69.61 7.95 -6.03
N PRO A 122 -70.22 7.18 -5.10
CA PRO A 122 -71.39 7.63 -4.37
C PRO A 122 -71.09 8.89 -3.55
N GLN A 123 -71.95 9.88 -3.73
CA GLN A 123 -71.98 11.15 -3.01
C GLN A 123 -71.99 10.89 -1.49
N PHE A 124 -70.90 11.19 -0.79
CA PHE A 124 -70.93 11.30 0.67
C PHE A 124 -71.49 12.68 1.03
N ASP A 125 -72.77 12.72 1.35
CA ASP A 125 -73.45 13.88 1.91
C ASP A 125 -73.04 14.06 3.38
N GLY A 126 -71.82 14.56 3.60
CA GLY A 126 -71.27 14.91 4.90
C GLY A 126 -70.91 16.38 4.95
N ALA A 127 -71.65 17.15 5.73
CA ALA A 127 -71.51 18.59 5.88
C ALA A 127 -70.06 19.06 6.14
N ALA A 128 -69.68 20.13 5.45
CA ALA A 128 -68.39 20.79 5.49
C ALA A 128 -67.85 21.00 6.91
N LYS A 129 -66.69 20.42 7.21
CA LYS A 129 -65.76 20.94 8.22
C LYS A 129 -64.33 20.83 7.71
N ASP A 130 -63.76 22.02 7.50
CA ASP A 130 -62.36 22.40 7.34
C ASP A 130 -61.36 21.32 6.95
N LYS A 131 -60.86 21.44 5.72
CA LYS A 131 -59.64 20.78 5.27
C LYS A 131 -58.49 21.31 6.14
N PRO A 132 -57.68 20.45 6.77
CA PRO A 132 -56.56 20.89 7.61
C PRO A 132 -55.63 21.77 6.78
N GLN A 133 -55.35 22.97 7.29
CA GLN A 133 -54.57 24.00 6.59
C GLN A 133 -53.07 23.79 6.79
N SER A 134 -52.69 23.02 7.81
CA SER A 134 -51.30 22.72 8.08
C SER A 134 -51.08 21.27 8.53
N PHE A 135 -49.84 20.81 8.39
CA PHE A 135 -49.41 19.50 8.88
C PHE A 135 -49.55 19.37 10.41
N ALA A 136 -49.52 20.49 11.15
CA ALA A 136 -49.75 20.49 12.59
C ALA A 136 -51.20 20.12 12.95
N ASP A 137 -52.19 20.47 12.12
CA ASP A 137 -53.60 20.12 12.35
C ASP A 137 -53.84 18.61 12.25
N LEU A 138 -53.00 17.90 11.48
CA LEU A 138 -53.09 16.45 11.33
C LEU A 138 -52.47 15.69 12.51
N LEU A 139 -51.43 16.27 13.13
CA LEU A 139 -50.74 15.67 14.27
C LEU A 139 -51.52 15.82 15.59
N ALA A 140 -52.41 16.82 15.68
CA ALA A 140 -53.22 17.07 16.86
C ALA A 140 -54.24 15.95 17.17
N GLY A 141 -54.48 15.01 16.24
CA GLY A 141 -55.41 13.89 16.42
C GLY A 141 -54.74 12.54 16.72
N MET A 142 -53.43 12.50 16.98
CA MET A 142 -52.69 11.27 17.25
C MET A 142 -52.18 11.27 18.70
N ASP A 143 -52.99 10.71 19.61
CA ASP A 143 -52.55 10.19 20.92
C ASP A 143 -52.22 8.68 20.80
#